data_AF-A0A6P4F4P5-F1
#
_entry.id   AF-A0A6P4F4P5-F1
#
_cell.length_a   1.000
_cell.length_b   1.000
_cell.length_c   1.000
_cell.angle_alpha   90.00
_cell.angle_beta   90.00
_cell.angle_gamma   90.00
#
_symmetry.space_group_name_H-M   'P 1'
#
loop_
_entity.id
_entity.type
_entity.pdbx_description
1 polymer ?
#
loop_
_entity_poly.entity_id
_entity_poly.type
_entity_poly.pdbx_seq_one_letter_code
_entity_poly.pdbx_strand_id
1 'polypeptide(L)'
;MGKKGKGKGKKGKKPAAVVAPVEAPPCPPCPELPKQMQPLDACPESSGPHDVLRAQPNHYPALLRIPETMAVVGSENGCYDSICKLLRAGFRCAERVFVMAPWGNYVVFRYHNNNDFIYFLFDGCTCDVNRFRYLDLSCGTAGFLFFDNMHDVISYIIQSRKTRLYLENLNKIAIDQIVEEYGAVTYTQKAKCMRFA
;
A
#
# COMPACT_ATOMS: atom_id res chain seq x y z
N MET A 1 43.38 -7.68 73.58
CA MET A 1 43.50 -9.12 73.92
C MET A 1 42.44 -9.86 73.12
N GLY A 2 42.66 -10.89 72.31
CA GLY A 2 43.81 -11.75 72.11
C GLY A 2 43.32 -13.20 71.97
N LYS A 3 43.44 -13.76 70.74
CA LYS A 3 43.59 -15.19 70.37
C LYS A 3 42.37 -16.12 70.54
N LYS A 4 41.82 -16.63 69.41
CA LYS A 4 42.25 -17.79 68.57
C LYS A 4 41.67 -19.12 69.07
N GLY A 5 41.10 -19.91 68.15
CA GLY A 5 41.23 -21.37 68.27
C GLY A 5 40.24 -22.26 67.54
N LYS A 6 40.47 -22.50 66.24
CA LYS A 6 40.33 -23.77 65.49
C LYS A 6 39.13 -24.72 65.74
N GLY A 7 38.46 -25.07 64.64
CA GLY A 7 37.38 -26.08 64.60
C GLY A 7 37.81 -27.50 64.22
N LYS A 8 36.83 -28.34 63.86
CA LYS A 8 36.87 -29.38 62.79
C LYS A 8 35.65 -30.33 62.89
N GLY A 9 35.09 -30.67 61.73
CA GLY A 9 34.59 -32.03 61.40
C GLY A 9 33.10 -32.29 61.65
N LYS A 10 32.25 -32.30 60.62
CA LYS A 10 31.89 -33.42 59.72
C LYS A 10 30.93 -34.47 60.31
N LYS A 11 29.71 -34.50 59.77
CA LYS A 11 29.00 -35.59 59.05
C LYS A 11 27.54 -35.72 59.49
N GLY A 12 26.65 -35.82 58.51
CA GLY A 12 25.29 -36.28 58.73
C GLY A 12 24.30 -35.83 57.66
N LYS A 13 24.55 -36.23 56.41
CA LYS A 13 23.63 -36.02 55.27
C LYS A 13 22.38 -36.88 55.50
N LYS A 14 21.22 -36.27 55.75
CA LYS A 14 19.90 -36.94 55.65
C LYS A 14 19.26 -36.55 54.31
N PRO A 15 18.70 -37.49 53.55
CA PRO A 15 18.11 -37.19 52.24
C PRO A 15 16.81 -36.40 52.42
N ALA A 16 16.69 -35.27 51.72
CA ALA A 16 15.46 -34.53 51.60
C ALA A 16 14.47 -35.33 50.75
N ALA A 17 13.25 -35.44 51.24
CA ALA A 17 12.13 -36.08 50.57
C ALA A 17 11.90 -35.44 49.19
N VAL A 18 11.69 -36.30 48.20
CA VAL A 18 11.27 -35.93 46.86
C VAL A 18 9.86 -35.35 46.98
N VAL A 19 9.72 -34.04 46.84
CA VAL A 19 8.43 -33.38 46.69
C VAL A 19 7.96 -33.67 45.26
N ALA A 20 6.83 -34.36 45.14
CA ALA A 20 6.18 -34.60 43.86
C ALA A 20 5.85 -33.26 43.17
N PRO A 21 5.92 -33.16 41.83
CA PRO A 21 5.60 -31.93 41.13
C PRO A 21 4.11 -31.60 41.35
N VAL A 22 3.84 -30.41 41.87
CA VAL A 22 2.49 -29.84 41.90
C VAL A 22 2.11 -29.52 40.46
N GLU A 23 1.09 -30.21 39.96
CA GLU A 23 0.53 -30.04 38.63
C GLU A 23 -0.02 -28.60 38.50
N ALA A 24 0.47 -27.87 37.49
CA ALA A 24 0.02 -26.52 37.22
C ALA A 24 -1.45 -26.54 36.75
N PRO A 25 -2.27 -25.54 37.13
CA PRO A 25 -3.66 -25.46 36.66
C PRO A 25 -3.69 -25.37 35.13
N PRO A 26 -4.70 -25.98 34.47
CA PRO A 26 -4.78 -26.00 33.02
C PRO A 26 -4.90 -24.57 32.47
N CYS A 27 -4.07 -24.25 31.48
CA CYS A 27 -4.19 -23.01 30.72
C CYS A 27 -5.60 -22.91 30.12
N PRO A 28 -6.22 -21.72 30.11
CA PRO A 28 -7.44 -21.52 29.34
C PRO A 28 -7.18 -21.88 27.86
N PRO A 29 -8.18 -22.40 27.14
CA PRO A 29 -8.02 -22.78 25.75
C PRO A 29 -7.53 -21.57 24.96
N CYS A 30 -6.37 -21.72 24.31
CA CYS A 30 -5.91 -20.75 23.32
C CYS A 30 -7.05 -20.52 22.31
N PRO A 31 -7.35 -19.26 21.94
CA PRO A 31 -8.24 -19.02 20.81
C PRO A 31 -7.72 -19.82 19.63
N GLU A 32 -8.57 -20.67 19.02
CA GLU A 32 -8.20 -21.40 17.81
C GLU A 32 -7.60 -20.39 16.83
N LEU A 33 -6.36 -20.64 16.39
CA LEU A 33 -5.78 -19.94 15.26
C LEU A 33 -6.82 -20.01 14.13
N PRO A 34 -7.18 -18.90 13.46
CA PRO A 34 -8.19 -18.93 12.42
C PRO A 34 -7.90 -20.10 11.48
N LYS A 35 -8.84 -21.06 11.44
CA LYS A 35 -8.81 -22.18 10.51
C LYS A 35 -8.43 -21.60 9.16
N GLN A 36 -7.38 -22.17 8.55
CA GLN A 36 -6.79 -21.74 7.28
C GLN A 36 -7.81 -20.96 6.46
N MET A 37 -7.48 -19.71 6.12
CA MET A 37 -8.25 -18.94 5.14
C MET A 37 -8.62 -19.90 4.03
N GLN A 38 -9.92 -20.20 3.90
CA GLN A 38 -10.39 -20.93 2.75
C GLN A 38 -9.86 -20.17 1.53
N PRO A 39 -9.36 -20.86 0.50
CA PRO A 39 -9.05 -20.19 -0.75
C PRO A 39 -10.27 -19.33 -1.09
N LEU A 40 -10.06 -18.02 -1.26
CA LEU A 40 -11.11 -17.15 -1.79
C LEU A 40 -11.71 -17.90 -2.97
N ASP A 41 -13.03 -18.09 -2.97
CA ASP A 41 -13.73 -18.72 -4.08
C ASP A 41 -13.13 -18.17 -5.38
N ALA A 42 -12.65 -19.09 -6.22
CA ALA A 42 -12.04 -18.71 -7.48
C ALA A 42 -12.98 -17.73 -8.17
N CYS A 43 -12.49 -16.52 -8.49
CA CYS A 43 -13.25 -15.57 -9.31
C CYS A 43 -13.81 -16.38 -10.49
N PRO A 44 -15.14 -16.33 -10.74
CA PRO A 44 -15.73 -17.10 -11.81
C PRO A 44 -14.92 -16.82 -13.07
N GLU A 45 -14.35 -17.87 -13.66
CA GLU A 45 -13.51 -17.76 -14.84
C GLU A 45 -14.25 -16.89 -15.85
N SER A 46 -13.64 -15.74 -16.17
CA SER A 46 -14.19 -14.76 -17.11
C SER A 46 -14.11 -15.36 -18.52
N SER A 47 -15.05 -16.24 -18.85
CA SER A 47 -15.26 -16.74 -20.19
C SER A 47 -16.05 -15.69 -20.99
N GLY A 48 -15.38 -14.62 -21.39
CA GLY A 48 -15.94 -13.59 -22.26
C GLY A 48 -15.04 -12.36 -22.41
N PRO A 49 -15.01 -11.71 -23.59
CA PRO A 49 -14.21 -10.52 -23.80
C PRO A 49 -14.88 -9.31 -23.11
N HIS A 50 -14.17 -8.70 -22.15
CA HIS A 50 -14.34 -7.31 -21.71
C HIS A 50 -15.77 -6.84 -21.35
N ASP A 51 -16.37 -7.40 -20.30
CA ASP A 51 -17.59 -6.84 -19.72
C ASP A 51 -17.25 -5.93 -18.52
N VAL A 52 -17.00 -4.66 -18.80
CA VAL A 52 -16.56 -3.63 -17.84
C VAL A 52 -17.64 -3.30 -16.80
N LEU A 53 -18.90 -3.67 -17.07
CA LEU A 53 -20.04 -3.50 -16.17
C LEU A 53 -20.00 -4.44 -14.95
N ARG A 54 -18.99 -5.31 -14.83
CA ARG A 54 -18.79 -6.18 -13.66
C ARG A 54 -17.81 -5.63 -12.62
N ALA A 55 -17.24 -4.44 -12.85
CA ALA A 55 -16.38 -3.78 -11.88
C ALA A 55 -17.17 -3.48 -10.59
N GLN A 56 -16.94 -4.26 -9.53
CA GLN A 56 -17.57 -4.00 -8.24
C GLN A 56 -16.84 -2.84 -7.53
N PRO A 57 -17.48 -1.68 -7.29
CA PRO A 57 -16.79 -0.47 -6.81
C PRO A 57 -16.07 -0.64 -5.47
N ASN A 58 -16.57 -1.53 -4.62
CA ASN A 58 -16.04 -1.78 -3.28
C ASN A 58 -15.08 -2.97 -3.21
N HIS A 59 -14.71 -3.56 -4.36
CA HIS A 59 -13.77 -4.68 -4.43
C HIS A 59 -12.44 -4.21 -4.98
N TYR A 60 -11.36 -4.77 -4.44
CA TYR A 60 -10.03 -4.54 -4.96
C TYR A 60 -9.84 -5.27 -6.31
N PRO A 61 -9.07 -4.68 -7.24
CA PRO A 61 -8.73 -5.37 -8.49
C PRO A 61 -7.98 -6.68 -8.20
N ALA A 62 -8.23 -7.68 -9.04
CA ALA A 62 -7.47 -8.94 -8.99
C ALA A 62 -6.13 -8.81 -9.73
N LEU A 63 -5.38 -9.90 -9.82
CA LEU A 63 -4.16 -9.99 -10.60
C LEU A 63 -4.38 -10.86 -11.85
N LEU A 64 -4.10 -10.30 -13.01
CA LEU A 64 -3.93 -11.00 -14.27
C LEU A 64 -2.77 -11.99 -14.17
N ARG A 65 -2.91 -13.12 -14.87
CA ARG A 65 -1.82 -14.09 -15.04
C ARG A 65 -0.74 -13.59 -15.99
N ILE A 66 -1.12 -12.80 -16.99
CA ILE A 66 -0.25 -12.26 -18.04
C ILE A 66 -0.30 -10.73 -17.95
N PRO A 67 0.86 -10.04 -17.95
CA PRO A 67 0.88 -8.58 -17.87
C PRO A 67 0.38 -7.95 -19.17
N GLU A 68 -0.46 -6.94 -19.05
CA GLU A 68 -0.84 -6.11 -20.19
C GLU A 68 0.24 -5.08 -20.54
N THR A 69 0.12 -4.53 -21.75
CA THR A 69 0.96 -3.43 -22.21
C THR A 69 0.62 -2.16 -21.44
N MET A 70 1.65 -1.41 -21.05
CA MET A 70 1.51 -0.12 -20.41
C MET A 70 2.47 0.87 -21.06
N ALA A 71 1.96 2.02 -21.46
CA ALA A 71 2.76 3.12 -21.96
C ALA A 71 3.26 3.99 -20.79
N VAL A 72 4.42 4.61 -20.96
CA VAL A 72 5.00 5.55 -20.01
C VAL A 72 5.12 6.89 -20.70
N VAL A 73 4.60 7.94 -20.08
CA VAL A 73 4.63 9.30 -20.62
C VAL A 73 5.02 10.29 -19.53
N GLY A 74 5.71 11.37 -19.91
CA GLY A 74 6.17 12.39 -18.97
C GLY A 74 5.95 13.79 -19.50
N SER A 75 5.34 14.65 -18.67
CA SER A 75 5.16 16.08 -18.95
C SER A 75 6.10 16.89 -18.07
N GLU A 76 7.01 17.64 -18.68
CA GLU A 76 7.97 18.48 -17.95
C GLU A 76 7.31 19.74 -17.35
N ASN A 77 6.32 20.31 -18.04
CA ASN A 77 5.62 21.53 -17.59
C ASN A 77 4.28 21.24 -16.89
N GLY A 78 3.74 20.02 -17.05
CA GLY A 78 2.45 19.62 -16.51
C GLY A 78 1.25 20.39 -17.08
N CYS A 79 1.38 21.08 -18.22
CA CYS A 79 0.26 21.83 -18.77
C CYS A 79 -0.78 20.89 -19.40
N TYR A 80 -2.03 21.37 -19.48
CA TYR A 80 -3.15 20.62 -20.05
C TYR A 80 -2.83 20.05 -21.44
N ASP A 81 -2.34 20.88 -22.35
CA ASP A 81 -2.04 20.46 -23.72
C ASP A 81 -0.93 19.42 -23.79
N SER A 82 0.09 19.52 -22.92
CA SER A 82 1.18 18.55 -22.85
C SER A 82 0.65 17.20 -22.40
N ILE A 83 -0.08 17.15 -21.27
CA ILE A 83 -0.64 15.92 -20.73
C ILE A 83 -1.66 15.32 -21.71
N CYS A 84 -2.50 16.14 -22.33
CA CYS A 84 -3.50 15.72 -23.32
C CYS A 84 -2.84 15.04 -24.54
N LYS A 85 -1.79 15.66 -25.10
CA LYS A 85 -1.04 15.07 -26.23
C LYS A 85 -0.38 13.75 -25.83
N LEU A 86 0.20 13.69 -24.63
CA LEU A 86 0.88 12.50 -24.10
C LEU A 86 -0.09 11.36 -23.82
N LEU A 87 -1.22 11.61 -23.17
CA LEU A 87 -2.25 10.60 -22.94
C LEU A 87 -2.81 10.06 -24.26
N ARG A 88 -3.15 10.94 -25.20
CA ARG A 88 -3.58 10.51 -26.54
C ARG A 88 -2.54 9.64 -27.23
N ALA A 89 -1.25 9.99 -27.11
CA ALA A 89 -0.18 9.20 -27.68
C ALA A 89 0.00 7.84 -26.98
N GLY A 90 -0.03 7.81 -25.64
CA GLY A 90 0.08 6.58 -24.85
C GLY A 90 -1.06 5.61 -25.13
N PHE A 91 -2.29 6.14 -25.21
CA PHE A 91 -3.49 5.38 -25.51
C PHE A 91 -3.59 4.87 -26.96
N ARG A 92 -2.68 5.25 -27.86
CA ARG A 92 -2.57 4.57 -29.17
C ARG A 92 -1.86 3.22 -29.08
N CYS A 93 -1.08 3.00 -28.02
CA CYS A 93 -0.20 1.84 -27.89
C CYS A 93 -0.57 0.91 -26.72
N ALA A 94 -1.34 1.41 -25.74
CA ALA A 94 -1.69 0.67 -24.53
C ALA A 94 -3.01 1.18 -23.93
N GLU A 95 -3.75 0.31 -23.25
CA GLU A 95 -4.92 0.70 -22.45
C GLU A 95 -4.53 1.22 -21.06
N ARG A 96 -3.26 1.09 -20.68
CA ARG A 96 -2.71 1.53 -19.40
C ARG A 96 -1.60 2.55 -19.65
N VAL A 97 -1.64 3.68 -18.97
CA VAL A 97 -0.66 4.75 -19.15
C VAL A 97 -0.16 5.23 -17.79
N PHE A 98 1.13 5.07 -17.55
CA PHE A 98 1.85 5.68 -16.44
C PHE A 98 2.23 7.11 -16.83
N VAL A 99 1.68 8.10 -16.13
CA VAL A 99 1.88 9.53 -16.39
C VAL A 99 2.76 10.13 -15.31
N MET A 100 3.89 10.71 -15.71
CA MET A 100 4.76 11.50 -14.84
C MET A 100 4.45 12.99 -15.05
N ALA A 101 4.05 13.67 -13.99
CA ALA A 101 3.91 15.11 -13.95
C ALA A 101 4.89 15.70 -12.90
N PRO A 102 5.21 17.00 -12.95
CA PRO A 102 6.23 17.59 -12.08
C PRO A 102 5.92 17.49 -10.58
N TRP A 103 4.64 17.31 -10.22
CA TRP A 103 4.17 17.23 -8.83
C TRP A 103 3.70 15.83 -8.42
N GLY A 104 3.71 14.84 -9.33
CA GLY A 104 3.14 13.53 -9.03
C GLY A 104 3.14 12.55 -10.19
N ASN A 105 3.04 11.27 -9.85
CA ASN A 105 2.89 10.18 -10.81
C ASN A 105 1.49 9.59 -10.72
N TYR A 106 0.96 9.17 -11.85
CA TYR A 106 -0.40 8.70 -12.00
C TYR A 106 -0.44 7.46 -12.87
N VAL A 107 -1.44 6.61 -12.69
CA VAL A 107 -1.73 5.52 -13.63
C VAL A 107 -3.14 5.65 -14.12
N VAL A 108 -3.31 5.80 -15.43
CA VAL A 108 -4.62 5.90 -16.08
C VAL A 108 -4.88 4.60 -16.84
N PHE A 109 -6.01 3.97 -16.53
CA PHE A 109 -6.55 2.83 -17.25
C PHE A 109 -7.70 3.33 -18.11
N ARG A 110 -7.73 2.90 -19.36
CA ARG A 110 -8.83 3.15 -20.30
C ARG A 110 -9.58 1.85 -20.54
N TYR A 111 -10.89 1.93 -20.53
CA TYR A 111 -11.76 0.82 -20.85
C TYR A 111 -12.78 1.24 -21.91
N HIS A 112 -13.11 0.29 -22.79
CA HIS A 112 -14.18 0.45 -23.76
C HIS A 112 -15.54 0.26 -23.08
N ASN A 113 -16.44 1.23 -23.27
CA ASN A 113 -17.83 1.14 -22.89
C ASN A 113 -18.69 1.42 -24.13
N ASN A 114 -19.06 0.37 -24.85
CA ASN A 114 -19.72 0.46 -26.16
C ASN A 114 -18.89 1.30 -27.16
N ASN A 115 -19.36 2.51 -27.49
CA ASN A 115 -18.69 3.46 -28.40
C ASN A 115 -17.82 4.49 -27.70
N ASP A 116 -17.86 4.56 -26.37
CA ASP A 116 -17.13 5.54 -25.58
C ASP A 116 -16.03 4.90 -24.74
N PHE A 117 -15.19 5.75 -24.18
CA PHE A 117 -14.12 5.35 -23.27
C PHE A 117 -14.40 5.86 -21.87
N ILE A 118 -14.26 4.98 -20.89
CA ILE A 118 -14.22 5.33 -19.48
C ILE A 118 -12.79 5.18 -18.95
N TYR A 119 -12.49 5.90 -17.87
CA TYR A 119 -11.15 6.01 -17.34
C TYR A 119 -11.12 5.75 -15.84
N PHE A 120 -10.12 5.00 -15.40
CA PHE A 120 -9.80 4.81 -13.99
C PHE A 120 -8.42 5.37 -13.70
N LEU A 121 -8.31 6.20 -12.67
CA LEU A 121 -7.08 6.87 -12.30
C LEU A 121 -6.60 6.44 -10.92
N PHE A 122 -5.33 6.08 -10.82
CA PHE A 122 -4.63 5.89 -9.57
C PHE A 122 -3.75 7.11 -9.26
N ASP A 123 -4.04 7.78 -8.15
CA ASP A 123 -3.22 8.85 -7.57
C ASP A 123 -2.69 8.39 -6.20
N GLY A 124 -1.50 7.81 -6.16
CA GLY A 124 -0.92 7.18 -4.97
C GLY A 124 0.55 6.82 -5.12
N CYS A 125 1.11 5.97 -4.25
CA CYS A 125 2.51 5.54 -4.41
C CYS A 125 2.63 4.60 -5.62
N THR A 126 3.39 5.03 -6.61
CA THR A 126 3.69 4.23 -7.81
C THR A 126 5.07 3.57 -7.72
N CYS A 127 5.48 3.21 -6.50
CA CYS A 127 6.80 2.68 -6.19
C CYS A 127 7.06 1.32 -6.87
N ASP A 128 6.00 0.54 -7.16
CA ASP A 128 6.03 -0.63 -8.03
C ASP A 128 5.15 -0.38 -9.27
N VAL A 129 5.76 0.17 -10.31
CA VAL A 129 5.09 0.48 -11.58
C VAL A 129 4.65 -0.79 -12.31
N ASN A 130 5.36 -1.91 -12.12
CA ASN A 130 5.03 -3.16 -12.81
C ASN A 130 3.74 -3.79 -12.27
N ARG A 131 3.40 -3.59 -11.00
CA ARG A 131 2.12 -4.04 -10.42
C ARG A 131 0.92 -3.63 -11.28
N PHE A 132 0.92 -2.42 -11.82
CA PHE A 132 -0.20 -1.90 -12.62
C PHE A 132 -0.39 -2.63 -13.96
N ARG A 133 0.62 -3.35 -14.45
CA ARG A 133 0.50 -4.21 -15.64
C ARG A 133 -0.28 -5.49 -15.37
N TYR A 134 -0.34 -5.91 -14.11
CA TYR A 134 -1.03 -7.11 -13.67
C TYR A 134 -2.40 -6.84 -13.08
N LEU A 135 -2.82 -5.59 -12.84
CA LEU A 135 -4.14 -5.33 -12.25
C LEU A 135 -5.26 -5.69 -13.22
N ASP A 136 -6.25 -6.44 -12.72
CA ASP A 136 -7.49 -6.74 -13.43
C ASP A 136 -8.64 -5.94 -12.82
N LEU A 137 -9.03 -4.85 -13.49
CA LEU A 137 -10.11 -3.97 -13.03
C LEU A 137 -11.51 -4.55 -13.32
N SER A 138 -11.63 -5.68 -14.03
CA SER A 138 -12.92 -6.36 -14.20
C SER A 138 -13.44 -6.98 -12.90
N CYS A 139 -12.55 -7.28 -11.95
CA CYS A 139 -12.90 -7.84 -10.65
C CYS A 139 -13.22 -6.76 -9.59
N GLY A 140 -12.76 -5.53 -9.78
CA GLY A 140 -12.94 -4.46 -8.81
C GLY A 140 -12.10 -3.22 -9.10
N THR A 141 -12.58 -2.07 -8.63
CA THR A 141 -11.98 -0.75 -8.90
C THR A 141 -11.69 0.04 -7.62
N ALA A 142 -11.71 -0.60 -6.45
CA ALA A 142 -11.40 0.06 -5.19
C ALA A 142 -9.99 0.67 -5.22
N GLY A 143 -9.88 1.93 -4.78
CA GLY A 143 -8.64 2.70 -4.82
C GLY A 143 -8.38 3.45 -6.12
N PHE A 144 -9.31 3.41 -7.09
CA PHE A 144 -9.24 4.17 -8.33
C PHE A 144 -10.35 5.22 -8.39
N LEU A 145 -10.05 6.34 -9.02
CA LEU A 145 -11.01 7.40 -9.34
C LEU A 145 -11.60 7.13 -10.72
N PHE A 146 -12.92 7.22 -10.83
CA PHE A 146 -13.66 7.00 -12.07
C PHE A 146 -13.90 8.32 -12.81
N PHE A 147 -13.76 8.27 -14.14
CA PHE A 147 -14.04 9.40 -15.03
C PHE A 147 -14.67 8.92 -16.35
N ASP A 148 -15.72 9.62 -16.78
CA ASP A 148 -16.42 9.34 -18.05
C ASP A 148 -15.72 9.91 -19.28
N ASN A 149 -14.71 10.77 -19.09
CA ASN A 149 -13.97 11.36 -20.19
C ASN A 149 -12.52 11.67 -19.80
N MET A 150 -11.66 11.76 -20.82
CA MET A 150 -10.24 12.04 -20.63
C MET A 150 -9.97 13.48 -20.14
N HIS A 151 -10.86 14.43 -20.45
CA HIS A 151 -10.70 15.81 -20.00
C HIS A 151 -10.69 15.89 -18.47
N ASP A 152 -11.62 15.20 -17.80
CA ASP A 152 -11.76 15.20 -16.36
C ASP A 152 -10.57 14.54 -15.67
N VAL A 153 -10.01 13.49 -16.28
CA VAL A 153 -8.74 12.88 -15.83
C VAL A 153 -7.62 13.93 -15.83
N ILE A 154 -7.47 14.67 -16.93
CA ILE A 154 -6.42 15.69 -17.05
C ILE A 154 -6.67 16.84 -16.07
N SER A 155 -7.92 17.29 -15.95
CA SER A 155 -8.33 18.32 -15.01
C SER A 155 -8.01 17.93 -13.57
N TYR A 156 -8.27 16.68 -13.19
CA TYR A 156 -7.89 16.14 -11.89
C TYR A 156 -6.36 16.16 -11.70
N ILE A 157 -5.59 15.65 -12.67
CA ILE A 157 -4.12 15.64 -12.58
C ILE A 157 -3.59 17.05 -12.34
N ILE A 158 -4.09 18.05 -13.06
CA ILE A 158 -3.69 19.45 -12.88
C ILE A 158 -4.13 20.00 -11.51
N GLN A 159 -5.37 19.75 -11.12
CA GLN A 159 -5.92 20.27 -9.86
C GLN A 159 -5.26 19.64 -8.63
N SER A 160 -4.84 18.37 -8.72
CA SER A 160 -4.14 17.67 -7.63
C SER A 160 -2.84 18.37 -7.21
N ARG A 161 -2.21 19.15 -8.10
CA ARG A 161 -1.08 20.04 -7.75
C ARG A 161 -1.44 20.98 -6.60
N LYS A 162 -2.59 21.64 -6.68
CA LYS A 162 -3.03 22.61 -5.66
C LYS A 162 -3.31 21.89 -4.34
N THR A 163 -3.95 20.72 -4.40
CA THR A 163 -4.22 19.89 -3.22
C THR A 163 -2.93 19.46 -2.54
N ARG A 164 -1.93 19.00 -3.29
CA ARG A 164 -0.61 18.61 -2.75
C ARG A 164 0.09 19.79 -2.07
N LEU A 165 0.17 20.94 -2.73
CA LEU A 165 0.74 22.16 -2.14
C LEU A 165 0.01 22.60 -0.87
N TYR A 166 -1.32 22.49 -0.85
CA TYR A 166 -2.12 22.80 0.32
C TYR A 166 -1.81 21.86 1.50
N LEU A 167 -1.76 20.55 1.26
CA LEU A 167 -1.43 19.55 2.27
C LEU A 167 0.00 19.70 2.78
N GLU A 168 0.97 20.00 1.91
CA GLU A 168 2.36 20.30 2.30
C GLU A 168 2.43 21.52 3.22
N ASN A 169 1.68 22.58 2.91
CA ASN A 169 1.60 23.77 3.75
C ASN A 169 0.95 23.48 5.11
N LEU A 170 -0.14 22.71 5.15
CA LEU A 170 -0.76 22.29 6.41
C LEU A 170 0.18 21.43 7.26
N ASN A 171 0.87 20.47 6.64
CA ASN A 171 1.85 19.64 7.31
C ASN A 171 2.98 20.47 7.91
N LYS A 172 3.46 21.49 7.18
CA LYS A 172 4.46 22.42 7.68
C LYS A 172 3.96 23.17 8.92
N ILE A 173 2.75 23.75 8.85
CA ILE A 173 2.15 24.47 9.99
C ILE A 173 2.01 23.55 11.22
N ALA A 174 1.54 22.32 11.01
CA ALA A 174 1.40 21.34 12.09
C ALA A 174 2.75 20.97 12.71
N ILE A 175 3.78 20.76 11.89
CA ILE A 175 5.15 20.50 12.37
C ILE A 175 5.67 21.70 13.17
N ASP A 176 5.49 22.92 12.67
CA ASP A 176 5.94 24.14 13.34
C ASP A 176 5.27 24.28 14.72
N GLN A 177 3.97 24.00 14.84
CA GLN A 177 3.24 24.00 16.12
C GLN A 177 3.76 22.94 17.10
N ILE A 178 4.00 21.71 16.62
CA ILE A 178 4.56 20.63 17.46
C ILE A 178 5.95 21.03 17.98
N VAL A 179 6.78 21.63 17.13
CA VAL A 179 8.12 22.11 17.49
C VAL A 179 8.05 23.26 18.50
N GLU A 180 7.06 24.15 18.39
CA GLU A 180 6.83 25.22 19.35
C GLU A 180 6.39 24.69 20.72
N GLU A 181 5.47 23.72 20.76
CA GLU A 181 4.90 23.18 21.99
C GLU A 181 5.83 22.22 22.74
N TYR A 182 6.54 21.35 22.01
CA TYR A 182 7.35 20.27 22.58
C TYR A 182 8.86 20.45 22.39
N GLY A 183 9.30 21.57 21.78
CA GLY A 183 10.67 21.76 21.33
C GLY A 183 10.99 20.93 20.08
N ALA A 184 12.18 21.13 19.51
CA ALA A 184 12.62 20.39 18.33
C ALA A 184 12.84 18.90 18.65
N VAL A 185 11.78 18.10 18.59
CA VAL A 185 11.89 16.65 18.47
C VAL A 185 12.32 16.39 17.03
N THR A 186 13.46 15.74 16.84
CA THR A 186 13.96 15.35 15.51
C THR A 186 13.01 14.31 14.90
N TYR A 187 11.92 14.77 14.31
CA TYR A 187 11.03 13.95 13.52
C TYR A 187 11.74 13.66 12.20
N THR A 188 12.62 12.67 12.22
CA THR A 188 13.07 12.05 10.99
C THR A 188 11.87 11.34 10.39
N GLN A 189 11.07 12.05 9.60
CA GLN A 189 10.31 11.37 8.56
C GLN A 189 11.35 10.68 7.68
N LYS A 190 11.59 9.39 7.95
CA LYS A 190 12.12 8.49 6.94
C LYS A 190 11.07 8.49 5.84
N ALA A 191 11.17 9.43 4.90
CA ALA A 191 10.68 9.27 3.55
C ALA A 191 11.45 8.10 2.95
N LYS A 192 11.09 6.89 3.37
CA LYS A 192 11.66 5.64 2.90
C LYS A 192 11.02 5.35 1.55
N CYS A 193 11.31 6.20 0.56
CA CYS A 193 11.38 5.69 -0.80
C CYS A 193 12.60 4.76 -0.76
N MET A 194 12.35 3.45 -0.72
CA MET A 194 13.40 2.43 -0.69
C MET A 194 14.21 2.56 -1.99
N ARG A 195 15.28 3.36 -1.95
CA ARG A 195 16.40 3.23 -2.86
C ARG A 195 17.08 1.91 -2.52
N PHE A 196 16.83 0.88 -3.32
CA PHE A 196 17.77 -0.20 -3.45
C PHE A 196 18.64 0.09 -4.67
N ALA A 197 19.94 0.00 -4.43
CA ALA A 197 21.02 0.11 -5.40
C ALA A 197 20.92 -0.98 -6.48
#